data_AF-A0A316WIQ3-F1
#
_entry.id   AF-A0A316WIQ3-F1
#
_cell.length_a   1.000
_cell.length_b   1.000
_cell.length_c   1.000
_cell.angle_alpha   90.00
_cell.angle_beta   90.00
_cell.angle_gamma   90.00
#
_symmetry.space_group_name_H-M   'P 1'
#
loop_
_entity.id
_entity.type
_entity.pdbx_description
1 polymer ?
#
loop_
_entity_poly.entity_id
_entity_poly.type
_entity_poly.pdbx_seq_one_letter_code
_entity_poly.pdbx_strand_id
1 'polypeptide(L)'
;MRKLLHIYFALFAIATLFSCDNSDENYMSENTPQGPDLMVYGITAMNELVYFNSNNPKTFTSKTAVTGITSGEKLLSIDFRPATGELYALSNASKLYIINTSNASARAVSSTAFAPLISGTIASIDFNPTVDRIRLVSNTGQNLRLHPETGAIAATDITINGTGSPSITGLAYTNSKAGATATVLYDIDPALGKLYKQDPPNNGTLVEVGSLGTTFTGQAAFDIKFDNSTALLALSDKLHVLDLNNGKTTYVGSLQQAVIDLAIPTEPVAYAIDNSNTLQIFNPNSPMPVSKTVAGLQSGENILGIDFRPVNGQLYALGSSSRIYTINLGTGAATAVGTTPFATLLSGTDFGFDFNPTVDRIRVVSNTGQNLRLNPNDGTIAAVDLVLNPGSPMISAAAYTNNFAGSTATTLFVIDHNTDKLYQQNPPNNGTLVETGSLGINITSANGFDIGSMSQKAYLMASVGSSTKIYSINTTTGAATSVSDYPNAVKAFTVGLGF
;
A
#
# COMPACT_ATOMS: atom_id res chain seq x y z
N MET A 1 -82.40 -52.25 -49.07
CA MET A 1 -82.15 -53.70 -48.92
C MET A 1 -81.25 -53.91 -47.70
N ARG A 2 -81.70 -54.74 -46.74
CA ARG A 2 -80.97 -55.34 -45.58
C ARG A 2 -80.38 -54.36 -44.55
N LYS A 3 -80.38 -54.60 -43.23
CA LYS A 3 -81.19 -55.33 -42.24
C LYS A 3 -80.64 -54.83 -40.87
N LEU A 4 -81.46 -54.87 -39.82
CA LEU A 4 -81.18 -54.51 -38.42
C LEU A 4 -79.82 -54.99 -37.86
N LEU A 5 -79.26 -54.27 -36.88
CA LEU A 5 -79.20 -54.70 -35.46
C LEU A 5 -78.59 -53.59 -34.56
N HIS A 6 -79.36 -53.16 -33.54
CA HIS A 6 -78.83 -52.51 -32.33
C HIS A 6 -78.45 -53.60 -31.33
N ILE A 7 -77.35 -53.46 -30.56
CA ILE A 7 -77.28 -53.86 -29.13
C ILE A 7 -75.93 -53.55 -28.42
N TYR A 8 -76.07 -52.99 -27.21
CA TYR A 8 -75.26 -52.94 -25.97
C TYR A 8 -73.84 -52.32 -25.86
N PHE A 9 -73.81 -51.20 -25.12
CA PHE A 9 -73.01 -50.89 -23.92
C PHE A 9 -71.70 -51.66 -23.65
N ALA A 10 -70.57 -50.94 -23.68
CA ALA A 10 -69.45 -51.15 -22.76
C ALA A 10 -68.70 -49.83 -22.57
N LEU A 11 -68.75 -49.30 -21.35
CA LEU A 11 -67.99 -48.14 -20.89
C LEU A 11 -66.55 -48.60 -20.62
N PHE A 12 -65.57 -48.18 -21.43
CA PHE A 12 -64.16 -48.43 -21.14
C PHE A 12 -63.49 -47.11 -20.74
N ALA A 13 -63.23 -46.97 -19.44
CA ALA A 13 -62.38 -45.93 -18.89
C ALA A 13 -60.92 -46.28 -19.24
N ILE A 14 -60.27 -45.45 -20.04
CA ILE A 14 -58.82 -45.53 -20.27
C ILE A 14 -58.15 -44.70 -19.17
N ALA A 15 -57.62 -45.39 -18.16
CA ALA A 15 -56.67 -44.81 -17.22
C ALA A 15 -55.31 -44.72 -17.90
N THR A 16 -54.86 -43.50 -18.21
CA THR A 16 -53.47 -43.24 -18.61
C THR A 16 -52.59 -43.33 -17.37
N LEU A 17 -51.84 -44.42 -17.24
CA LEU A 17 -50.75 -44.53 -16.28
C LEU A 17 -49.58 -43.68 -16.81
N PHE A 18 -49.29 -42.60 -16.09
CA PHE A 18 -47.99 -41.93 -16.19
C PHE A 18 -46.93 -42.92 -15.67
N SER A 19 -46.03 -43.34 -16.56
CA SER A 19 -44.80 -44.03 -16.18
C SER A 19 -43.87 -42.99 -15.55
N CYS A 20 -43.70 -43.05 -14.23
CA CYS A 20 -42.60 -42.38 -13.54
C CYS A 20 -41.30 -43.04 -14.01
N ASP A 21 -40.56 -42.37 -14.89
CA ASP A 21 -39.15 -42.65 -15.08
C ASP A 21 -38.41 -41.90 -13.96
N ASN A 22 -38.03 -42.62 -12.90
CA ASN A 22 -37.12 -42.11 -11.88
C ASN A 22 -35.71 -42.09 -12.49
N SER A 23 -35.46 -41.14 -13.39
CA SER A 23 -34.11 -40.64 -13.59
C SER A 23 -33.92 -39.54 -12.56
N ASP A 24 -33.28 -39.88 -11.44
CA ASP A 24 -32.66 -38.92 -10.55
C ASP A 24 -31.64 -38.10 -11.37
N GLU A 25 -32.09 -37.05 -12.04
CA GLU A 25 -31.23 -35.96 -12.47
C GLU A 25 -30.73 -35.28 -11.21
N ASN A 26 -29.66 -35.83 -10.65
CA ASN A 26 -28.72 -35.07 -9.86
C ASN A 26 -28.35 -33.84 -10.71
N TYR A 27 -28.98 -32.70 -10.41
CA TYR A 27 -28.36 -31.41 -10.64
C TYR A 27 -27.05 -31.45 -9.83
N MET A 28 -26.01 -31.97 -10.47
CA MET A 28 -24.65 -31.66 -10.11
C MET A 28 -24.59 -30.14 -10.24
N SER A 29 -24.70 -29.42 -9.12
CA SER A 29 -24.19 -28.06 -9.05
C SER A 29 -22.82 -28.14 -9.68
N GLU A 30 -22.61 -27.50 -10.82
CA GLU A 30 -21.26 -27.33 -11.35
C GLU A 30 -20.51 -26.68 -10.20
N ASN A 31 -19.61 -27.45 -9.57
CA ASN A 31 -18.56 -26.91 -8.72
C ASN A 31 -17.66 -26.11 -9.65
N THR A 32 -18.14 -24.95 -10.13
CA THR A 32 -17.29 -23.93 -10.72
C THR A 32 -16.26 -23.64 -9.66
N PRO A 33 -14.95 -23.91 -9.91
CA PRO A 33 -13.92 -23.65 -8.93
C PRO A 33 -14.03 -22.19 -8.48
N GLN A 34 -14.48 -21.98 -7.25
CA GLN A 34 -14.62 -20.64 -6.71
C GLN A 34 -13.21 -20.20 -6.29
N GLY A 35 -12.69 -19.16 -6.92
CA GLY A 35 -11.42 -18.56 -6.53
C GLY A 35 -11.47 -18.03 -5.09
N PRO A 36 -10.30 -17.70 -4.50
CA PRO A 36 -10.25 -17.12 -3.17
C PRO A 36 -11.04 -15.80 -3.14
N ASP A 37 -11.70 -15.52 -2.01
CA ASP A 37 -12.34 -14.22 -1.74
C ASP A 37 -11.25 -13.19 -1.43
N LEU A 38 -10.70 -12.61 -2.49
CA LEU A 38 -9.55 -11.72 -2.42
C LEU A 38 -9.71 -10.61 -3.46
N MET A 39 -9.59 -9.37 -2.99
CA MET A 39 -9.61 -8.22 -3.87
C MET A 39 -8.25 -7.99 -4.51
N VAL A 40 -8.24 -7.73 -5.81
CA VAL A 40 -7.05 -7.65 -6.64
C VAL A 40 -7.16 -6.46 -7.58
N TYR A 41 -6.05 -5.73 -7.74
CA TYR A 41 -5.89 -4.74 -8.80
C TYR A 41 -5.22 -5.37 -10.01
N GLY A 42 -5.61 -4.94 -11.21
CA GLY A 42 -4.93 -5.32 -12.45
C GLY A 42 -4.69 -4.09 -13.32
N ILE A 43 -3.70 -4.17 -14.20
CA ILE A 43 -3.48 -3.15 -15.23
C ILE A 43 -3.70 -3.75 -16.63
N THR A 44 -4.49 -3.10 -17.48
CA THR A 44 -4.74 -3.56 -18.86
C THR A 44 -3.74 -2.96 -19.85
N ALA A 45 -3.66 -3.51 -21.07
CA ALA A 45 -2.84 -2.95 -22.16
C ALA A 45 -3.27 -1.56 -22.65
N MET A 46 -4.45 -1.10 -22.21
CA MET A 46 -4.95 0.25 -22.48
C MET A 46 -4.61 1.23 -21.35
N ASN A 47 -3.72 0.86 -20.43
CA ASN A 47 -3.40 1.61 -19.21
C ASN A 47 -4.66 1.87 -18.37
N GLU A 48 -5.50 0.86 -18.18
CA GLU A 48 -6.67 0.96 -17.30
C GLU A 48 -6.39 0.18 -16.02
N LEU A 49 -6.64 0.80 -14.87
CA LEU A 49 -6.64 0.13 -13.58
C LEU A 49 -8.00 -0.56 -13.41
N VAL A 50 -7.96 -1.86 -13.18
CA VAL A 50 -9.14 -2.68 -12.88
C VAL A 50 -9.07 -3.15 -11.44
N TYR A 51 -10.23 -3.30 -10.80
CA TYR A 51 -10.35 -3.83 -9.45
C TYR A 51 -11.42 -4.90 -9.46
N PHE A 52 -11.13 -6.08 -8.93
CA PHE A 52 -12.05 -7.21 -8.96
C PHE A 52 -11.80 -8.16 -7.80
N ASN A 53 -12.77 -9.04 -7.54
CA ASN A 53 -12.60 -10.14 -6.61
C ASN A 53 -12.19 -11.40 -7.35
N SER A 54 -11.13 -12.09 -6.92
CA SER A 54 -10.68 -13.32 -7.56
C SER A 54 -11.67 -14.49 -7.44
N ASN A 55 -12.68 -14.42 -6.56
CA ASN A 55 -13.78 -15.38 -6.52
C ASN A 55 -14.81 -15.20 -7.65
N ASN A 56 -14.80 -14.04 -8.32
CA ASN A 56 -15.64 -13.72 -9.48
C ASN A 56 -14.85 -12.86 -10.50
N PRO A 57 -13.79 -13.43 -11.11
CA PRO A 57 -12.85 -12.65 -11.93
C PRO A 57 -13.48 -12.08 -13.22
N LYS A 58 -14.61 -12.63 -13.67
CA LYS A 58 -15.31 -12.21 -14.89
C LYS A 58 -15.95 -10.82 -14.77
N THR A 59 -16.08 -10.29 -13.55
CA THR A 59 -16.71 -8.98 -13.30
C THR A 59 -15.71 -8.05 -12.62
N PHE A 60 -15.28 -7.01 -13.33
CA PHE A 60 -14.52 -5.94 -12.70
C PHE A 60 -15.46 -5.02 -11.89
N THR A 61 -15.16 -4.85 -10.60
CA THR A 61 -15.84 -3.91 -9.70
C THR A 61 -15.59 -2.46 -10.14
N SER A 62 -14.40 -2.16 -10.64
CA SER A 62 -14.09 -0.91 -11.32
C SER A 62 -13.13 -1.14 -12.48
N LYS A 63 -13.21 -0.24 -13.47
CA LYS A 63 -12.33 -0.19 -14.63
C LYS A 63 -12.18 1.27 -15.04
N THR A 64 -11.00 1.84 -14.80
CA THR A 64 -10.75 3.27 -14.95
C THR A 64 -9.44 3.50 -15.69
N ALA A 65 -9.44 4.36 -16.71
CA ALA A 65 -8.22 4.75 -17.39
C ALA A 65 -7.26 5.47 -16.44
N VAL A 66 -5.99 5.06 -16.43
CA VAL A 66 -4.95 5.71 -15.64
C VAL A 66 -4.58 7.05 -16.28
N THR A 67 -4.68 8.12 -15.51
CA THR A 67 -4.34 9.49 -15.94
C THR A 67 -2.99 9.91 -15.37
N GLY A 68 -2.40 11.01 -15.87
CA GLY A 68 -1.12 11.53 -15.33
C GLY A 68 0.15 10.81 -15.79
N ILE A 69 0.01 9.72 -16.56
CA ILE A 69 1.12 9.12 -17.32
C ILE A 69 1.47 9.96 -18.55
N THR A 70 2.75 9.99 -18.91
CA THR A 70 3.21 10.75 -20.09
C THR A 70 2.61 10.16 -21.37
N SER A 71 2.19 11.02 -22.31
CA SER A 71 1.59 10.58 -23.57
C SER A 71 2.50 9.62 -24.34
N GLY A 72 1.95 8.50 -24.80
CA GLY A 72 2.69 7.44 -25.50
C GLY A 72 3.33 6.38 -24.60
N GLU A 73 3.43 6.62 -23.29
CA GLU A 73 3.94 5.61 -22.35
C GLU A 73 2.90 4.49 -22.12
N LYS A 74 3.41 3.27 -21.93
CA LYS A 74 2.64 2.08 -21.60
C LYS A 74 3.09 1.56 -20.26
N LEU A 75 2.12 1.24 -19.39
CA LEU A 75 2.39 0.57 -18.13
C LEU A 75 2.69 -0.90 -18.39
N LEU A 76 3.73 -1.39 -17.73
CA LEU A 76 4.26 -2.74 -17.91
C LEU A 76 4.00 -3.64 -16.70
N SER A 77 3.98 -3.10 -15.49
CA SER A 77 3.85 -3.90 -14.27
C SER A 77 3.37 -3.04 -13.11
N ILE A 78 2.72 -3.65 -12.13
CA ILE A 78 2.23 -2.97 -10.92
C ILE A 78 2.54 -3.81 -9.68
N ASP A 79 2.84 -3.15 -8.56
CA ASP A 79 2.93 -3.82 -7.26
C ASP A 79 2.71 -2.82 -6.11
N PHE A 80 2.21 -3.30 -4.98
CA PHE A 80 2.04 -2.50 -3.76
C PHE A 80 3.34 -2.45 -2.95
N ARG A 81 3.79 -1.25 -2.59
CA ARG A 81 4.90 -1.06 -1.65
C ARG A 81 4.46 -1.41 -0.23
N PRO A 82 4.91 -2.51 0.41
CA PRO A 82 4.39 -2.91 1.70
C PRO A 82 4.68 -1.89 2.82
N ALA A 83 5.76 -1.12 2.68
CA ALA A 83 6.17 -0.08 3.64
C ALA A 83 5.28 1.18 3.63
N THR A 84 4.39 1.33 2.65
CA THR A 84 3.50 2.50 2.55
C THR A 84 2.07 2.15 2.19
N GLY A 85 1.84 1.02 1.51
CA GLY A 85 0.56 0.64 0.90
C GLY A 85 0.30 1.29 -0.45
N GLU A 86 1.23 2.07 -0.99
CA GLU A 86 1.05 2.75 -2.28
C GLU A 86 1.20 1.76 -3.44
N LEU A 87 0.34 1.89 -4.48
CA LEU A 87 0.44 1.10 -5.70
C LEU A 87 1.43 1.75 -6.68
N TYR A 88 2.54 1.06 -6.98
CA TYR A 88 3.50 1.50 -7.96
C TYR A 88 3.22 0.86 -9.32
N ALA A 89 3.64 1.56 -10.38
CA ALA A 89 3.60 1.06 -11.74
C ALA A 89 4.91 1.34 -12.47
N LEU A 90 5.40 0.35 -13.22
CA LEU A 90 6.50 0.50 -14.16
C LEU A 90 5.97 0.92 -15.53
N SER A 91 6.65 1.85 -16.20
CA SER A 91 6.38 2.21 -17.60
C SER A 91 7.47 1.74 -18.55
N ASN A 92 7.13 1.57 -19.83
CA ASN A 92 8.08 1.26 -20.90
C ASN A 92 9.12 2.36 -21.17
N ALA A 93 8.95 3.55 -20.60
CA ALA A 93 9.91 4.64 -20.62
C ALA A 93 10.97 4.55 -19.52
N SER A 94 11.06 3.42 -18.78
CA SER A 94 11.96 3.25 -17.63
C SER A 94 11.70 4.30 -16.54
N LYS A 95 10.42 4.53 -16.23
CA LYS A 95 9.97 5.38 -15.11
C LYS A 95 9.02 4.62 -14.22
N LEU A 96 9.04 4.96 -12.94
CA LEU A 96 8.05 4.52 -11.96
C LEU A 96 6.98 5.60 -11.77
N TYR A 97 5.75 5.14 -11.58
CA TYR A 97 4.60 5.95 -11.21
C TYR A 97 4.00 5.41 -9.92
N ILE A 98 3.35 6.27 -9.14
CA ILE A 98 2.45 5.86 -8.07
C ILE A 98 1.03 6.14 -8.55
N ILE A 99 0.16 5.15 -8.47
CA ILE A 99 -1.24 5.22 -8.88
C ILE A 99 -2.12 5.36 -7.65
N ASN A 100 -2.91 6.43 -7.59
CA ASN A 100 -3.98 6.58 -6.62
C ASN A 100 -5.11 5.60 -6.96
N THR A 101 -5.34 4.61 -6.09
CA THR A 101 -6.28 3.51 -6.34
C THR A 101 -7.76 3.95 -6.31
N SER A 102 -8.09 5.10 -5.72
CA SER A 102 -9.47 5.60 -5.66
C SER A 102 -9.93 6.26 -6.97
N ASN A 103 -9.01 6.83 -7.74
CA ASN A 103 -9.35 7.64 -8.91
C ASN A 103 -8.46 7.38 -10.15
N ALA A 104 -7.52 6.44 -10.06
CA ALA A 104 -6.56 6.08 -11.10
C ALA A 104 -5.72 7.26 -11.64
N SER A 105 -5.55 8.33 -10.86
CA SER A 105 -4.53 9.35 -11.17
C SER A 105 -3.14 8.83 -10.81
N ALA A 106 -2.20 8.94 -11.74
CA ALA A 106 -0.82 8.55 -11.54
C ALA A 106 0.08 9.78 -11.45
N ARG A 107 1.13 9.66 -10.63
CA ARG A 107 2.21 10.64 -10.57
C ARG A 107 3.54 9.95 -10.76
N ALA A 108 4.40 10.53 -11.59
CA ALA A 108 5.76 10.04 -11.75
C ALA A 108 6.54 10.18 -10.43
N VAL A 109 7.26 9.12 -10.06
CA VAL A 109 8.23 9.14 -8.95
C VAL A 109 9.40 10.07 -9.30
N SER A 110 9.84 10.03 -10.56
CA SER A 110 10.84 10.91 -11.14
C SER A 110 10.48 11.23 -12.59
N SER A 111 10.76 12.47 -13.01
CA SER A 111 10.64 12.86 -14.42
C SER A 111 11.75 12.26 -15.30
N THR A 112 12.85 11.85 -14.68
CA THR A 112 14.01 11.25 -15.35
C THR A 112 13.88 9.73 -15.36
N ALA A 113 14.03 9.14 -16.55
CA ALA A 113 14.11 7.69 -16.69
C ALA A 113 15.34 7.14 -15.95
N PHE A 114 15.19 5.99 -15.30
CA PHE A 114 16.32 5.34 -14.64
C PHE A 114 17.30 4.75 -15.66
N ALA A 115 18.57 4.59 -15.28
CA ALA A 115 19.62 4.04 -16.13
C ALA A 115 20.39 2.92 -15.40
N PRO A 116 20.67 1.76 -16.02
CA PRO A 116 20.36 1.42 -17.42
C PRO A 116 18.86 1.30 -17.70
N LEU A 117 18.45 1.61 -18.94
CA LEU A 117 17.06 1.49 -19.39
C LEU A 117 16.61 0.02 -19.38
N ILE A 118 15.29 -0.19 -19.35
CA ILE A 118 14.70 -1.52 -19.50
C ILE A 118 15.21 -2.17 -20.79
N SER A 119 15.72 -3.40 -20.66
CA SER A 119 16.08 -4.25 -21.79
C SER A 119 14.95 -5.21 -22.10
N GLY A 120 14.55 -5.34 -23.36
CA GLY A 120 13.46 -6.21 -23.78
C GLY A 120 12.10 -5.52 -23.91
N THR A 121 11.05 -6.32 -23.99
CA THR A 121 9.67 -5.85 -24.24
C THR A 121 8.74 -6.09 -23.06
N ILE A 122 9.14 -6.94 -22.12
CA ILE A 122 8.40 -7.25 -20.89
C ILE A 122 9.34 -7.02 -19.71
N ALA A 123 8.85 -6.32 -18.71
CA ALA A 123 9.53 -6.17 -17.43
C ALA A 123 8.49 -6.14 -16.31
N SER A 124 8.76 -6.92 -15.28
CA SER A 124 7.94 -7.02 -14.08
C SER A 124 8.67 -6.37 -12.92
N ILE A 125 7.92 -5.82 -11.97
CA ILE A 125 8.42 -5.29 -10.71
C ILE A 125 7.76 -5.97 -9.53
N ASP A 126 8.47 -6.06 -8.41
CA ASP A 126 7.89 -6.45 -7.13
C ASP A 126 8.73 -5.88 -5.98
N PHE A 127 8.10 -5.56 -4.86
CA PHE A 127 8.75 -5.00 -3.69
C PHE A 127 9.34 -6.08 -2.82
N ASN A 128 10.63 -5.96 -2.51
CA ASN A 128 11.22 -6.73 -1.43
C ASN A 128 10.83 -6.09 -0.07
N PRO A 129 9.97 -6.72 0.76
CA PRO A 129 9.49 -6.14 2.01
C PRO A 129 10.55 -6.08 3.11
N THR A 130 11.70 -6.77 2.99
CA THR A 130 12.74 -6.75 4.03
C THR A 130 13.66 -5.53 3.94
N VAL A 131 14.02 -5.15 2.70
CA VAL A 131 14.98 -4.08 2.43
C VAL A 131 14.35 -2.85 1.79
N ASP A 132 13.04 -2.91 1.50
CA ASP A 132 12.26 -1.83 0.90
C ASP A 132 12.90 -1.32 -0.41
N ARG A 133 13.03 -2.24 -1.36
CA ARG A 133 13.54 -2.00 -2.71
C ARG A 133 12.66 -2.69 -3.73
N ILE A 134 12.57 -2.11 -4.91
CA ILE A 134 11.86 -2.70 -6.02
C ILE A 134 12.83 -3.60 -6.78
N ARG A 135 12.49 -4.88 -6.94
CA ARG A 135 13.12 -5.76 -7.91
C ARG A 135 12.51 -5.49 -9.27
N LEU A 136 13.34 -5.44 -10.31
CA LEU A 136 12.89 -5.44 -11.70
C LEU A 136 13.60 -6.58 -12.43
N VAL A 137 12.81 -7.44 -13.08
CA VAL A 137 13.32 -8.46 -14.00
C VAL A 137 12.64 -8.31 -15.36
N SER A 138 13.43 -8.42 -16.43
CA SER A 138 12.90 -8.39 -17.80
C SER A 138 12.95 -9.76 -18.48
N ASN A 139 12.20 -9.90 -19.57
CA ASN A 139 12.23 -11.09 -20.42
C ASN A 139 13.59 -11.32 -21.13
N THR A 140 14.51 -10.37 -21.06
CA THR A 140 15.90 -10.54 -21.55
C THR A 140 16.87 -10.93 -20.44
N GLY A 141 16.38 -11.17 -19.22
CA GLY A 141 17.19 -11.53 -18.07
C GLY A 141 17.86 -10.34 -17.36
N GLN A 142 17.55 -9.10 -17.73
CA GLN A 142 17.97 -7.93 -16.95
C GLN A 142 17.45 -8.05 -15.51
N ASN A 143 18.29 -7.75 -14.52
CA ASN A 143 17.98 -7.90 -13.10
C ASN A 143 18.46 -6.67 -12.33
N LEU A 144 17.53 -5.82 -11.87
CA LEU A 144 17.83 -4.53 -11.25
C LEU A 144 17.17 -4.41 -9.88
N ARG A 145 17.73 -3.54 -9.04
CA ARG A 145 17.07 -3.01 -7.84
C ARG A 145 16.89 -1.50 -7.99
N LEU A 146 15.70 -1.00 -7.66
CA LEU A 146 15.37 0.43 -7.71
C LEU A 146 15.02 0.98 -6.32
N HIS A 147 15.28 2.28 -6.15
CA HIS A 147 14.82 3.07 -5.02
C HIS A 147 13.36 3.50 -5.23
N PRO A 148 12.43 3.17 -4.32
CA PRO A 148 11.03 3.59 -4.49
C PRO A 148 10.83 5.10 -4.41
N GLU A 149 11.64 5.82 -3.63
CA GLU A 149 11.44 7.25 -3.39
C GLU A 149 12.00 8.15 -4.51
N THR A 150 12.95 7.63 -5.29
CA THR A 150 13.66 8.40 -6.34
C THR A 150 13.50 7.81 -7.73
N GLY A 151 13.09 6.55 -7.83
CA GLY A 151 13.06 5.79 -9.07
C GLY A 151 14.43 5.43 -9.65
N ALA A 152 15.53 5.85 -9.01
CA ALA A 152 16.88 5.55 -9.48
C ALA A 152 17.26 4.08 -9.25
N ILE A 153 18.22 3.59 -10.03
CA ILE A 153 18.82 2.27 -9.81
C ILE A 153 19.64 2.29 -8.52
N ALA A 154 19.28 1.41 -7.60
CA ALA A 154 20.02 1.11 -6.38
C ALA A 154 21.17 0.14 -6.66
N ALA A 155 20.95 -0.84 -7.55
CA ALA A 155 21.98 -1.79 -7.98
C ALA A 155 21.62 -2.44 -9.32
N THR A 156 22.66 -2.78 -10.09
CA THR A 156 22.57 -3.70 -11.24
C THR A 156 23.11 -5.05 -10.79
N ASP A 157 22.25 -6.06 -10.76
CA ASP A 157 22.59 -7.40 -10.30
C ASP A 157 22.95 -8.30 -11.48
N ILE A 158 23.42 -9.52 -11.20
CA ILE A 158 23.77 -10.48 -12.27
C ILE A 158 22.51 -10.86 -13.03
N THR A 159 22.61 -10.92 -14.35
CA THR A 159 21.50 -11.29 -15.24
C THR A 159 20.95 -12.66 -14.90
N ILE A 160 19.65 -12.85 -15.11
CA ILE A 160 18.98 -14.13 -14.88
C ILE A 160 19.71 -15.25 -15.59
N ASN A 161 20.01 -16.31 -14.86
CA ASN A 161 20.71 -17.49 -15.33
C ASN A 161 20.03 -18.76 -14.82
N GLY A 162 19.97 -19.75 -15.69
CA GLY A 162 19.29 -21.02 -15.45
C GLY A 162 19.36 -21.92 -16.68
N THR A 163 18.95 -23.17 -16.52
CA THR A 163 18.85 -24.12 -17.63
C THR A 163 17.73 -23.70 -18.59
N GLY A 164 17.93 -23.90 -19.90
CA GLY A 164 16.87 -23.68 -20.89
C GLY A 164 16.70 -22.26 -21.41
N SER A 165 17.61 -21.32 -21.11
CA SER A 165 17.52 -19.90 -21.52
C SER A 165 16.22 -19.23 -21.05
N PRO A 166 16.03 -19.11 -19.72
CA PRO A 166 14.77 -18.68 -19.14
C PRO A 166 14.36 -17.27 -19.59
N SER A 167 13.06 -17.07 -19.77
CA SER A 167 12.43 -15.79 -20.10
C SER A 167 11.40 -15.44 -19.03
N ILE A 168 11.84 -14.70 -18.01
CA ILE A 168 10.99 -14.31 -16.87
C ILE A 168 10.04 -13.18 -17.26
N THR A 169 8.76 -13.34 -16.95
CA THR A 169 7.72 -12.36 -17.29
C THR A 169 6.72 -12.07 -16.17
N GLY A 170 7.02 -12.55 -14.96
CA GLY A 170 6.23 -12.32 -13.76
C GLY A 170 7.10 -12.68 -12.55
N LEU A 171 7.03 -11.91 -11.49
CA LEU A 171 7.78 -12.16 -10.27
C LEU A 171 7.00 -11.67 -9.05
N ALA A 172 7.21 -12.31 -7.91
CA ALA A 172 6.57 -11.90 -6.66
C ALA A 172 7.40 -12.33 -5.44
N TYR A 173 7.50 -11.46 -4.44
CA TYR A 173 8.07 -11.78 -3.14
C TYR A 173 7.02 -12.35 -2.19
N THR A 174 7.43 -13.29 -1.35
CA THR A 174 6.64 -13.68 -0.17
C THR A 174 6.72 -12.64 0.93
N ASN A 175 5.78 -12.68 1.87
CA ASN A 175 5.72 -11.84 3.07
C ASN A 175 5.59 -10.34 2.75
N SER A 176 4.80 -9.98 1.73
CA SER A 176 4.53 -8.60 1.27
C SER A 176 3.79 -7.76 2.31
N LYS A 177 4.45 -7.54 3.46
CA LYS A 177 4.01 -6.73 4.59
C LYS A 177 5.21 -5.99 5.19
N ALA A 178 4.97 -4.79 5.71
CA ALA A 178 6.00 -4.04 6.40
C ALA A 178 6.55 -4.80 7.62
N GLY A 179 7.84 -4.67 7.86
CA GLY A 179 8.51 -5.34 9.00
C GLY A 179 8.81 -6.82 8.76
N ALA A 180 8.64 -7.34 7.54
CA ALA A 180 9.06 -8.69 7.19
C ALA A 180 10.58 -8.89 7.46
N THR A 181 10.91 -10.02 8.07
CA THR A 181 12.31 -10.39 8.41
C THR A 181 12.92 -11.37 7.43
N ALA A 182 12.11 -11.96 6.54
CA ALA A 182 12.53 -12.90 5.51
C ALA A 182 11.64 -12.78 4.27
N THR A 183 12.20 -13.11 3.11
CA THR A 183 11.53 -13.08 1.79
C THR A 183 12.10 -14.16 0.90
N VAL A 184 11.27 -14.69 0.01
CA VAL A 184 11.65 -15.53 -1.14
C VAL A 184 11.13 -14.85 -2.39
N LEU A 185 11.98 -14.73 -3.42
CA LEU A 185 11.57 -14.25 -4.75
C LEU A 185 11.20 -15.44 -5.62
N TYR A 186 9.99 -15.42 -6.18
CA TYR A 186 9.55 -16.38 -7.17
C TYR A 186 9.51 -15.74 -8.56
N ASP A 187 9.92 -16.49 -9.58
CA ASP A 187 9.90 -16.08 -10.98
C ASP A 187 9.02 -17.02 -11.80
N ILE A 188 8.26 -16.45 -12.73
CA ILE A 188 7.43 -17.16 -13.69
C ILE A 188 8.11 -17.12 -15.06
N ASP A 189 8.45 -18.30 -15.57
CA ASP A 189 8.74 -18.52 -16.98
C ASP A 189 7.54 -19.22 -17.63
N PRO A 190 6.62 -18.47 -18.25
CA PRO A 190 5.45 -19.08 -18.85
C PRO A 190 5.79 -19.84 -20.14
N ALA A 191 6.90 -19.51 -20.82
CA ALA A 191 7.28 -20.15 -22.07
C ALA A 191 7.80 -21.57 -21.83
N LEU A 192 8.61 -21.75 -20.78
CA LEU A 192 9.02 -23.07 -20.28
C LEU A 192 7.95 -23.74 -19.41
N GLY A 193 6.93 -22.99 -18.97
CA GLY A 193 5.87 -23.48 -18.10
C GLY A 193 6.40 -23.81 -16.71
N LYS A 194 7.27 -22.96 -16.15
CA LYS A 194 8.00 -23.21 -14.90
C LYS A 194 7.81 -22.09 -13.88
N LEU A 195 7.74 -22.51 -12.62
CA LEU A 195 7.97 -21.66 -11.45
C LEU A 195 9.41 -21.87 -10.98
N TYR A 196 10.11 -20.77 -10.71
CA TYR A 196 11.45 -20.77 -10.14
C TYR A 196 11.48 -19.98 -8.83
N LYS A 197 12.49 -20.24 -8.01
CA LYS A 197 13.00 -19.30 -7.01
C LYS A 197 14.24 -18.61 -7.57
N GLN A 198 14.33 -17.30 -7.39
CA GLN A 198 15.59 -16.58 -7.61
C GLN A 198 16.44 -16.69 -6.34
N ASP A 199 17.41 -17.60 -6.31
CA ASP A 199 18.18 -17.88 -5.10
C ASP A 199 19.68 -18.11 -5.37
N PRO A 200 20.58 -17.21 -4.93
CA PRO A 200 20.26 -15.91 -4.32
C PRO A 200 19.78 -14.89 -5.39
N PRO A 201 18.84 -13.98 -5.06
CA PRO A 201 18.26 -13.06 -6.05
C PRO A 201 19.31 -12.20 -6.78
N ASN A 202 20.32 -11.69 -6.07
CA ASN A 202 21.31 -10.80 -6.67
C ASN A 202 22.27 -11.53 -7.64
N ASN A 203 22.31 -12.87 -7.60
CA ASN A 203 23.07 -13.66 -8.56
C ASN A 203 22.27 -14.00 -9.81
N GLY A 204 20.97 -13.67 -9.86
CA GLY A 204 20.08 -14.04 -10.98
C GLY A 204 19.86 -15.55 -11.11
N THR A 205 20.30 -16.36 -10.15
CA THR A 205 20.28 -17.82 -10.24
C THR A 205 18.86 -18.34 -10.04
N LEU A 206 18.35 -19.09 -11.02
CA LEU A 206 17.05 -19.75 -10.95
C LEU A 206 17.18 -21.17 -10.41
N VAL A 207 16.39 -21.47 -9.39
CA VAL A 207 16.20 -22.82 -8.83
C VAL A 207 14.78 -23.27 -9.16
N GLU A 208 14.65 -24.36 -9.93
CA GLU A 208 13.33 -24.88 -10.33
C GLU A 208 12.52 -25.30 -9.10
N VAL A 209 11.27 -24.84 -9.05
CA VAL A 209 10.28 -25.29 -8.07
C VAL A 209 9.40 -26.38 -8.68
N GLY A 210 8.90 -26.15 -9.90
CA GLY A 210 8.16 -27.15 -10.65
C GLY A 210 7.39 -26.59 -11.83
N SER A 211 6.52 -27.43 -12.40
CA SER A 211 5.78 -27.13 -13.62
C SER A 211 4.47 -26.38 -13.32
N LEU A 212 4.20 -25.33 -14.10
CA LEU A 212 2.91 -24.63 -14.13
C LEU A 212 1.77 -25.52 -14.63
N GLY A 213 2.07 -26.63 -15.29
CA GLY A 213 1.10 -27.52 -15.95
C GLY A 213 0.59 -26.99 -17.29
N THR A 214 1.03 -25.80 -17.70
CA THR A 214 0.73 -25.17 -18.99
C THR A 214 1.92 -24.34 -19.44
N THR A 215 1.97 -24.05 -20.74
CA THR A 215 2.88 -23.04 -21.31
C THR A 215 2.05 -21.87 -21.84
N PHE A 216 2.66 -20.70 -21.93
CA PHE A 216 2.05 -19.48 -22.43
C PHE A 216 3.12 -18.56 -23.03
N THR A 217 2.73 -17.75 -24.02
CA THR A 217 3.58 -16.72 -24.61
C THR A 217 2.98 -15.36 -24.33
N GLY A 218 3.74 -14.50 -23.65
CA GLY A 218 3.30 -13.18 -23.23
C GLY A 218 3.69 -12.90 -21.79
N GLN A 219 3.15 -11.83 -21.23
CA GLN A 219 3.40 -11.46 -19.85
C GLN A 219 2.52 -12.25 -18.88
N ALA A 220 3.10 -12.64 -17.75
CA ALA A 220 2.41 -13.33 -16.67
C ALA A 220 2.12 -12.32 -15.55
N ALA A 221 0.85 -12.13 -15.23
CA ALA A 221 0.45 -11.30 -14.10
C ALA A 221 0.51 -12.15 -12.83
N PHE A 222 1.41 -11.85 -11.91
CA PHE A 222 1.71 -12.74 -10.78
C PHE A 222 1.95 -11.95 -9.50
N ASP A 223 1.25 -12.33 -8.43
CA ASP A 223 1.47 -11.76 -7.11
C ASP A 223 1.11 -12.74 -5.99
N ILE A 224 1.69 -12.52 -4.80
CA ILE A 224 1.56 -13.33 -3.59
C ILE A 224 0.98 -12.45 -2.47
N LYS A 225 -0.13 -12.89 -1.88
CA LYS A 225 -0.75 -12.23 -0.74
C LYS A 225 0.25 -12.14 0.42
N PHE A 226 0.19 -11.06 1.20
CA PHE A 226 1.11 -10.74 2.30
C PHE A 226 1.37 -11.84 3.35
N ASP A 227 0.44 -12.79 3.53
CA ASP A 227 0.54 -13.93 4.45
C ASP A 227 0.94 -15.24 3.77
N ASN A 228 1.25 -15.19 2.46
CA ASN A 228 1.57 -16.29 1.56
C ASN A 228 0.46 -17.34 1.39
N SER A 229 -0.74 -17.10 1.91
CA SER A 229 -1.84 -18.07 1.86
C SER A 229 -2.40 -18.25 0.45
N THR A 230 -2.17 -17.29 -0.45
CA THR A 230 -2.67 -17.29 -1.82
C THR A 230 -1.64 -16.64 -2.72
N ALA A 231 -1.33 -17.30 -3.84
CA ALA A 231 -0.60 -16.71 -4.95
C ALA A 231 -1.48 -16.79 -6.20
N LEU A 232 -1.65 -15.67 -6.90
CA LEU A 232 -2.49 -15.57 -8.08
C LEU A 232 -1.64 -15.40 -9.33
N LEU A 233 -1.98 -16.14 -10.37
CA LEU A 233 -1.32 -16.09 -11.67
C LEU A 233 -2.37 -15.93 -12.76
N ALA A 234 -2.34 -14.81 -13.48
CA ALA A 234 -3.10 -14.67 -14.72
C ALA A 234 -2.19 -14.81 -15.95
N LEU A 235 -2.60 -15.68 -16.87
CA LEU A 235 -1.99 -15.86 -18.18
C LEU A 235 -2.99 -15.35 -19.22
N SER A 236 -2.77 -14.14 -19.74
CA SER A 236 -3.77 -13.37 -20.49
C SER A 236 -5.03 -13.07 -19.66
N ASP A 237 -6.15 -13.68 -19.97
CA ASP A 237 -7.44 -13.51 -19.31
C ASP A 237 -7.75 -14.68 -18.37
N LYS A 238 -6.90 -15.70 -18.27
CA LYS A 238 -7.16 -16.88 -17.43
C LYS A 238 -6.50 -16.74 -16.08
N LEU A 239 -7.30 -16.62 -15.02
CA LEU A 239 -6.82 -16.54 -13.64
C LEU A 239 -6.67 -17.94 -13.03
N HIS A 240 -5.58 -18.11 -12.27
CA HIS A 240 -5.24 -19.34 -11.56
C HIS A 240 -4.80 -19.02 -10.13
N VAL A 241 -4.99 -19.98 -9.23
CA VAL A 241 -4.21 -20.07 -7.99
C VAL A 241 -2.94 -20.86 -8.29
N LEU A 242 -1.78 -20.37 -7.84
CA LEU A 242 -0.48 -21.02 -7.99
C LEU A 242 -0.03 -21.62 -6.64
N ASP A 243 0.34 -22.90 -6.65
CA ASP A 243 1.00 -23.54 -5.50
C ASP A 243 2.51 -23.25 -5.53
N LEU A 244 2.97 -22.44 -4.58
CA LEU A 244 4.37 -22.02 -4.48
C LEU A 244 5.34 -23.16 -4.10
N ASN A 245 4.84 -24.33 -3.67
CA ASN A 245 5.69 -25.45 -3.28
C ASN A 245 6.09 -26.35 -4.46
N ASN A 246 5.24 -26.44 -5.47
CA ASN A 246 5.42 -27.37 -6.60
C ASN A 246 5.15 -26.73 -7.98
N GLY A 247 4.76 -25.46 -8.02
CA GLY A 247 4.48 -24.72 -9.25
C GLY A 247 3.13 -25.01 -9.89
N LYS A 248 2.30 -25.91 -9.35
CA LYS A 248 1.05 -26.31 -9.99
C LYS A 248 0.04 -25.17 -10.00
N THR A 249 -0.56 -24.91 -11.15
CA THR A 249 -1.67 -23.97 -11.30
C THR A 249 -3.02 -24.68 -11.16
N THR A 250 -3.99 -23.99 -10.55
CA THR A 250 -5.40 -24.40 -10.48
C THR A 250 -6.24 -23.29 -11.10
N TYR A 251 -6.94 -23.59 -12.19
CA TYR A 251 -7.78 -22.62 -12.89
C TYR A 251 -8.94 -22.16 -12.00
N VAL A 252 -9.13 -20.84 -11.96
CA VAL A 252 -10.19 -20.17 -11.22
C VAL A 252 -11.31 -19.73 -12.17
N GLY A 253 -10.95 -18.99 -13.22
CA GLY A 253 -11.92 -18.40 -14.13
C GLY A 253 -11.30 -17.42 -15.11
N SER A 254 -12.09 -16.95 -16.07
CA SER A 254 -11.68 -15.89 -16.99
C SER A 254 -11.96 -14.51 -16.40
N LEU A 255 -10.99 -13.63 -16.52
CA LEU A 255 -11.12 -12.19 -16.32
C LEU A 255 -12.06 -11.59 -17.39
N GLN A 256 -12.68 -10.46 -17.07
CA GLN A 256 -13.48 -9.72 -18.04
C GLN A 256 -12.67 -9.31 -19.29
N GLN A 257 -11.38 -9.04 -19.09
CA GLN A 257 -10.39 -8.70 -20.11
C GLN A 257 -9.01 -9.16 -19.63
N ALA A 258 -8.10 -9.44 -20.57
CA ALA A 258 -6.69 -9.68 -20.25
C ALA A 258 -6.06 -8.50 -19.49
N VAL A 259 -5.29 -8.83 -18.45
CA VAL A 259 -4.42 -7.90 -17.73
C VAL A 259 -2.97 -8.16 -18.11
N ILE A 260 -2.15 -7.12 -18.06
CA ILE A 260 -0.69 -7.21 -18.22
C ILE A 260 -0.06 -7.67 -16.91
N ASP A 261 -0.55 -7.14 -15.79
CA ASP A 261 -0.07 -7.47 -14.45
C ASP A 261 -1.18 -7.31 -13.40
N LEU A 262 -0.98 -7.90 -12.23
CA LEU A 262 -1.91 -7.84 -11.10
C LEU A 262 -1.15 -7.57 -9.79
N ALA A 263 -1.82 -6.92 -8.84
CA ALA A 263 -1.28 -6.63 -7.51
C ALA A 263 -2.36 -6.80 -6.44
N ILE A 264 -1.98 -7.44 -5.33
CA ILE A 264 -2.79 -7.77 -4.17
C ILE A 264 -2.48 -6.72 -3.09
N PRO A 265 -3.48 -6.00 -2.57
CA PRO A 265 -3.25 -5.02 -1.51
C PRO A 265 -2.57 -5.62 -0.28
N THR A 266 -1.62 -4.87 0.30
CA THR A 266 -0.92 -5.25 1.53
C THR A 266 -1.73 -4.85 2.77
N GLU A 267 -1.29 -5.31 3.96
CA GLU A 267 -1.88 -4.84 5.22
C GLU A 267 -1.61 -3.35 5.46
N PRO A 268 -2.54 -2.64 6.16
CA PRO A 268 -2.27 -1.31 6.68
C PRO A 268 -0.99 -1.27 7.51
N VAL A 269 -0.21 -0.21 7.34
CA VAL A 269 1.03 0.02 8.08
C VAL A 269 1.02 1.38 8.74
N ALA A 270 1.58 1.44 9.93
CA ALA A 270 1.89 2.65 10.66
C ALA A 270 3.29 2.55 11.28
N TYR A 271 3.82 3.73 11.60
CA TYR A 271 5.14 3.91 12.15
C TYR A 271 5.06 4.74 13.41
N ALA A 272 5.93 4.46 14.37
CA ALA A 272 6.09 5.29 15.55
C ALA A 272 7.55 5.37 15.99
N ILE A 273 7.88 6.37 16.80
CA ILE A 273 9.12 6.42 17.54
C ILE A 273 8.83 6.14 19.01
N ASP A 274 9.49 5.13 19.58
CA ASP A 274 9.37 4.84 21.00
C ASP A 274 10.22 5.75 21.89
N ASN A 275 10.08 5.62 23.21
CA ASN A 275 10.85 6.42 24.15
C ASN A 275 12.38 6.19 24.07
N SER A 276 12.80 5.04 23.55
CA SER A 276 14.20 4.66 23.30
C SER A 276 14.72 5.16 21.95
N ASN A 277 13.95 6.02 21.25
CA ASN A 277 14.29 6.59 19.96
C ASN A 277 14.46 5.54 18.84
N THR A 278 13.68 4.47 18.91
CA THR A 278 13.67 3.36 17.95
C THR A 278 12.43 3.44 17.07
N LEU A 279 12.58 3.16 15.76
CA LEU A 279 11.49 3.10 14.81
C LEU A 279 10.69 1.82 15.03
N GLN A 280 9.38 1.96 15.25
CA GLN A 280 8.44 0.87 15.42
C GLN A 280 7.55 0.77 14.18
N ILE A 281 7.43 -0.42 13.60
CA ILE A 281 6.66 -0.69 12.37
C ILE A 281 5.55 -1.68 12.73
N PHE A 282 4.29 -1.35 12.45
CA PHE A 282 3.16 -2.18 12.86
C PHE A 282 1.90 -1.96 12.01
N ASN A 283 0.96 -2.90 12.09
CA ASN A 283 -0.39 -2.70 11.56
C ASN A 283 -1.23 -1.94 12.61
N PRO A 284 -1.80 -0.75 12.31
CA PRO A 284 -2.54 0.04 13.29
C PRO A 284 -3.83 -0.63 13.80
N ASN A 285 -4.35 -1.63 13.09
CA ASN A 285 -5.54 -2.38 13.52
C ASN A 285 -5.19 -3.63 14.35
N SER A 286 -3.92 -4.06 14.35
CA SER A 286 -3.42 -5.19 15.16
C SER A 286 -1.94 -4.97 15.48
N PRO A 287 -1.62 -4.09 16.46
CA PRO A 287 -0.26 -3.61 16.66
C PRO A 287 0.64 -4.67 17.28
N MET A 288 1.51 -5.26 16.47
CA MET A 288 2.64 -6.09 16.90
C MET A 288 3.93 -5.47 16.35
N PRO A 289 4.55 -4.51 17.06
CA PRO A 289 5.60 -3.71 16.49
C PRO A 289 6.90 -4.48 16.27
N VAL A 290 7.48 -4.29 15.09
CA VAL A 290 8.86 -4.66 14.76
C VAL A 290 9.73 -3.42 14.93
N SER A 291 10.81 -3.55 15.70
CA SER A 291 11.70 -2.44 16.00
C SER A 291 12.90 -2.38 15.04
N LYS A 292 13.25 -1.19 14.59
CA LYS A 292 14.50 -0.88 13.87
C LYS A 292 15.21 0.28 14.56
N THR A 293 16.49 0.10 14.88
CA THR A 293 17.32 1.16 15.44
C THR A 293 17.40 2.34 14.47
N VAL A 294 17.17 3.54 14.98
CA VAL A 294 17.45 4.76 14.23
C VAL A 294 18.93 5.10 14.38
N ALA A 295 19.67 5.17 13.28
CA ALA A 295 21.09 5.50 13.26
C ALA A 295 21.37 6.71 12.36
N GLY A 296 22.39 7.51 12.65
CA GLY A 296 22.78 8.67 11.82
C GLY A 296 22.26 10.04 12.30
N LEU A 297 21.62 10.10 13.47
CA LEU A 297 21.26 11.35 14.15
C LEU A 297 22.49 12.05 14.77
N GLN A 298 22.37 13.33 15.14
CA GLN A 298 23.41 13.99 15.93
C GLN A 298 23.54 13.32 17.31
N SER A 299 24.72 13.44 17.91
CA SER A 299 24.97 12.90 19.25
C SER A 299 24.00 13.49 20.28
N GLY A 300 23.27 12.63 20.99
CA GLY A 300 22.29 13.03 22.01
C GLY A 300 20.94 13.53 21.47
N GLU A 301 20.73 13.48 20.16
CA GLU A 301 19.48 13.90 19.53
C GLU A 301 18.39 12.82 19.61
N ASN A 302 17.16 13.25 19.84
CA ASN A 302 15.95 12.42 19.78
C ASN A 302 15.07 12.86 18.63
N ILE A 303 14.27 11.93 18.10
CA ILE A 303 13.16 12.27 17.19
C ILE A 303 11.95 12.73 18.02
N LEU A 304 11.32 13.80 17.56
CA LEU A 304 10.18 14.46 18.18
C LEU A 304 8.88 14.37 17.35
N GLY A 305 8.99 14.00 16.07
CA GLY A 305 7.86 13.92 15.14
C GLY A 305 8.28 13.15 13.91
N ILE A 306 7.35 12.43 13.28
CA ILE A 306 7.58 11.74 12.01
C ILE A 306 6.34 11.88 11.14
N ASP A 307 6.53 11.99 9.82
CA ASP A 307 5.45 11.96 8.86
C ASP A 307 5.96 11.62 7.45
N PHE A 308 5.11 11.05 6.62
CA PHE A 308 5.39 10.76 5.22
C PHE A 308 5.19 11.96 4.33
N ARG A 309 6.14 12.22 3.43
CA ARG A 309 5.97 13.20 2.37
C ARG A 309 5.12 12.62 1.23
N PRO A 310 3.91 13.14 0.94
CA PRO A 310 3.03 12.58 -0.09
C PRO A 310 3.66 12.54 -1.49
N VAL A 311 4.57 13.49 -1.79
CA VAL A 311 5.22 13.64 -3.10
C VAL A 311 6.28 12.57 -3.38
N ASN A 312 6.74 11.77 -2.42
CA ASN A 312 7.70 10.71 -2.74
C ASN A 312 7.66 9.50 -1.79
N GLY A 313 6.73 9.45 -0.85
CA GLY A 313 6.62 8.33 0.09
C GLY A 313 7.83 8.18 1.00
N GLN A 314 8.64 9.23 1.15
CA GLN A 314 9.78 9.25 2.06
C GLN A 314 9.28 9.63 3.47
N LEU A 315 9.67 8.84 4.48
CA LEU A 315 9.46 9.19 5.89
C LEU A 315 10.44 10.27 6.31
N TYR A 316 9.92 11.36 6.87
CA TYR A 316 10.70 12.43 7.49
C TYR A 316 10.57 12.38 9.00
N ALA A 317 11.56 12.95 9.70
CA ALA A 317 11.57 13.07 11.14
C ALA A 317 12.05 14.46 11.59
N LEU A 318 11.45 14.97 12.66
CA LEU A 318 11.89 16.15 13.38
C LEU A 318 12.90 15.76 14.47
N GLY A 319 14.12 16.28 14.39
CA GLY A 319 15.14 16.07 15.40
C GLY A 319 15.14 17.15 16.48
N SER A 320 15.45 16.76 17.73
CA SER A 320 15.50 17.65 18.89
C SER A 320 16.61 18.71 18.82
N SER A 321 17.53 18.60 17.87
CA SER A 321 18.54 19.64 17.58
C SER A 321 18.06 20.69 16.58
N SER A 322 16.74 20.79 16.34
CA SER A 322 16.12 21.71 15.37
C SER A 322 16.57 21.43 13.93
N ARG A 323 16.39 20.19 13.48
CA ARG A 323 16.72 19.72 12.13
C ARG A 323 15.66 18.74 11.66
N ILE A 324 15.59 18.50 10.35
CA ILE A 324 14.82 17.38 9.80
C ILE A 324 15.73 16.33 9.17
N TYR A 325 15.26 15.09 9.25
CA TYR A 325 15.89 13.91 8.69
C TYR A 325 14.94 13.19 7.74
N THR A 326 15.48 12.49 6.76
CA THR A 326 14.78 11.38 6.10
C THR A 326 15.16 10.07 6.75
N ILE A 327 14.22 9.13 6.92
CA ILE A 327 14.46 7.80 7.47
C ILE A 327 14.28 6.73 6.39
N ASN A 328 15.29 5.90 6.18
CA ASN A 328 15.17 4.73 5.32
C ASN A 328 14.36 3.63 6.03
N LEU A 329 13.19 3.26 5.48
CA LEU A 329 12.27 2.30 6.13
C LEU A 329 12.84 0.88 6.23
N GLY A 330 13.68 0.48 5.28
CA GLY A 330 14.33 -0.84 5.28
C GLY A 330 15.42 -0.99 6.35
N THR A 331 16.15 0.08 6.68
CA THR A 331 17.35 0.01 7.53
C THR A 331 17.28 0.81 8.83
N GLY A 332 16.38 1.78 8.95
CA GLY A 332 16.34 2.74 10.06
C GLY A 332 17.40 3.86 9.96
N ALA A 333 18.19 3.91 8.88
CA ALA A 333 19.19 4.97 8.70
C ALA A 333 18.52 6.34 8.50
N ALA A 334 18.88 7.30 9.34
CA ALA A 334 18.50 8.71 9.26
C ALA A 334 19.56 9.51 8.50
N THR A 335 19.13 10.37 7.59
CA THR A 335 20.00 11.30 6.85
C THR A 335 19.49 12.72 7.02
N ALA A 336 20.34 13.64 7.48
CA ALA A 336 19.97 15.04 7.63
C ALA A 336 19.69 15.68 6.26
N VAL A 337 18.60 16.43 6.13
CA VAL A 337 18.23 17.10 4.88
C VAL A 337 18.99 18.42 4.71
N GLY A 338 19.25 19.12 5.81
CA GLY A 338 20.00 20.38 5.86
C GLY A 338 21.32 20.25 6.62
N THR A 339 22.26 21.15 6.35
CA THR A 339 23.61 21.13 6.97
C THR A 339 23.67 21.89 8.29
N THR A 340 22.76 22.84 8.54
CA THR A 340 22.67 23.62 9.80
C THR A 340 21.34 23.40 10.54
N PRO A 341 21.26 23.68 11.85
CA PRO A 341 19.98 23.76 12.54
C PRO A 341 19.09 24.86 11.94
N PHE A 342 17.80 24.82 12.26
CA PHE A 342 16.86 25.86 11.91
C PHE A 342 17.31 27.23 12.44
N ALA A 343 17.05 28.28 11.68
CA ALA A 343 17.34 29.66 12.11
C ALA A 343 16.51 30.08 13.34
N THR A 344 15.29 29.56 13.46
CA THR A 344 14.46 29.64 14.66
C THR A 344 14.41 28.25 15.30
N LEU A 345 14.96 28.13 16.51
CA LEU A 345 15.02 26.84 17.21
C LEU A 345 13.63 26.39 17.66
N LEU A 346 13.47 25.08 17.81
CA LEU A 346 12.28 24.49 18.41
C LEU A 346 12.09 25.00 19.84
N SER A 347 10.85 25.35 20.17
CA SER A 347 10.43 25.80 21.50
C SER A 347 9.32 24.89 22.01
N GLY A 348 9.51 24.32 23.19
CA GLY A 348 8.56 23.38 23.81
C GLY A 348 9.11 21.97 23.97
N THR A 349 8.25 21.07 24.42
CA THR A 349 8.57 19.66 24.71
C THR A 349 7.78 18.69 23.84
N ASP A 350 6.63 19.13 23.32
CA ASP A 350 5.70 18.31 22.56
C ASP A 350 5.39 19.02 21.24
N PHE A 351 5.35 18.24 20.15
CA PHE A 351 5.34 18.79 18.80
C PHE A 351 4.38 18.03 17.89
N GLY A 352 3.53 18.77 17.18
CA GLY A 352 2.89 18.27 15.95
C GLY A 352 3.82 18.47 14.77
N PHE A 353 3.92 17.46 13.89
CA PHE A 353 4.79 17.46 12.71
C PHE A 353 4.07 16.74 11.58
N ASP A 354 3.71 17.47 10.51
CA ASP A 354 2.89 16.90 9.44
C ASP A 354 3.06 17.63 8.10
N PHE A 355 2.98 16.92 6.98
CA PHE A 355 3.08 17.45 5.64
C PHE A 355 1.77 18.05 5.18
N ASN A 356 1.83 19.30 4.73
CA ASN A 356 0.75 19.87 3.94
C ASN A 356 0.82 19.33 2.51
N PRO A 357 -0.16 18.52 2.05
CA PRO A 357 -0.12 17.87 0.74
C PRO A 357 -0.33 18.83 -0.43
N THR A 358 -0.84 20.04 -0.18
CA THR A 358 -1.17 21.03 -1.23
C THR A 358 0.01 21.93 -1.60
N VAL A 359 0.86 22.27 -0.63
CA VAL A 359 2.00 23.19 -0.82
C VAL A 359 3.36 22.54 -0.58
N ASP A 360 3.39 21.25 -0.24
CA ASP A 360 4.61 20.47 -0.01
C ASP A 360 5.54 21.17 1.01
N ARG A 361 4.97 21.47 2.18
CA ARG A 361 5.67 22.04 3.34
C ARG A 361 5.31 21.26 4.58
N ILE A 362 6.24 21.21 5.52
CA ILE A 362 6.02 20.56 6.80
C ILE A 362 5.53 21.61 7.79
N ARG A 363 4.41 21.35 8.47
CA ARG A 363 3.93 22.12 9.61
C ARG A 363 4.60 21.58 10.87
N VAL A 364 5.14 22.49 11.68
CA VAL A 364 5.56 22.19 13.05
C VAL A 364 4.81 23.10 14.01
N VAL A 365 4.12 22.51 14.97
CA VAL A 365 3.44 23.21 16.06
C VAL A 365 3.92 22.67 17.39
N SER A 366 3.88 23.45 18.47
CA SER A 366 4.29 22.96 19.80
C SER A 366 3.38 23.38 20.93
N ASN A 367 3.60 22.76 22.10
CA ASN A 367 2.90 23.06 23.34
C ASN A 367 3.19 24.45 23.92
N THR A 368 4.12 25.19 23.32
CA THR A 368 4.39 26.61 23.66
C THR A 368 3.74 27.58 22.67
N GLY A 369 2.93 27.08 21.73
CA GLY A 369 2.26 27.88 20.71
C GLY A 369 3.13 28.22 19.50
N GLN A 370 4.33 27.62 19.38
CA GLN A 370 5.18 27.79 18.20
C GLN A 370 4.45 27.26 16.96
N ASN A 371 4.65 27.94 15.81
CA ASN A 371 4.02 27.58 14.55
C ASN A 371 4.99 27.87 13.39
N LEU A 372 5.60 26.82 12.83
CA LEU A 372 6.61 26.91 11.77
C LEU A 372 6.13 26.19 10.51
N ARG A 373 6.62 26.66 9.36
CA ARG A 373 6.64 25.90 8.12
C ARG A 373 8.08 25.62 7.72
N LEU A 374 8.40 24.35 7.47
CA LEU A 374 9.72 23.92 7.02
C LEU A 374 9.69 23.52 5.54
N ASN A 375 10.82 23.71 4.87
CA ASN A 375 11.05 23.26 3.50
C ASN A 375 11.67 21.86 3.51
N PRO A 376 10.97 20.83 3.00
CA PRO A 376 11.46 19.45 3.02
C PRO A 376 12.64 19.21 2.06
N ASN A 377 12.94 20.13 1.15
CA ASN A 377 14.00 19.93 0.16
C ASN A 377 15.40 20.31 0.68
N ASP A 378 15.48 21.27 1.61
CA ASP A 378 16.76 21.81 2.11
C ASP A 378 16.83 21.89 3.65
N GLY A 379 15.75 21.53 4.35
CA GLY A 379 15.69 21.55 5.81
C GLY A 379 15.64 22.95 6.43
N THR A 380 15.36 23.99 5.64
CA THR A 380 15.26 25.38 6.13
C THR A 380 13.85 25.73 6.61
N ILE A 381 13.72 26.85 7.34
CA ILE A 381 12.42 27.44 7.67
C ILE A 381 11.89 28.18 6.44
N ALA A 382 10.74 27.76 5.95
CA ALA A 382 10.00 28.47 4.92
C ALA A 382 9.24 29.68 5.49
N ALA A 383 8.72 29.57 6.72
CA ALA A 383 8.10 30.68 7.44
C ALA A 383 8.03 30.43 8.96
N VAL A 384 8.14 31.51 9.72
CA VAL A 384 7.70 31.58 11.12
C VAL A 384 6.32 32.22 11.12
N ASP A 385 5.29 31.43 11.40
CA ASP A 385 3.89 31.89 11.34
C ASP A 385 3.43 32.48 12.68
N LEU A 386 2.22 33.05 12.72
CA LEU A 386 1.67 33.58 13.97
C LEU A 386 1.49 32.46 15.01
N VAL A 387 1.75 32.81 16.27
CA VAL A 387 1.58 31.90 17.41
C VAL A 387 0.15 31.39 17.51
N LEU A 388 -0.01 30.17 18.02
CA LEU A 388 -1.32 29.54 18.17
C LEU A 388 -2.22 30.36 19.11
N ASN A 389 -3.49 30.51 18.74
CA ASN A 389 -4.48 31.35 19.42
C ASN A 389 -5.91 30.80 19.23
N PRO A 390 -6.88 31.12 20.08
CA PRO A 390 -6.83 32.06 21.22
C PRO A 390 -6.08 31.50 22.44
N GLY A 391 -5.64 32.40 23.33
CA GLY A 391 -4.97 32.02 24.58
C GLY A 391 -3.58 31.42 24.37
N SER A 392 -3.26 30.40 25.17
CA SER A 392 -1.99 29.68 25.15
C SER A 392 -2.25 28.17 25.04
N PRO A 393 -2.68 27.69 23.87
CA PRO A 393 -3.02 26.27 23.69
C PRO A 393 -1.78 25.38 23.82
N MET A 394 -1.98 24.16 24.32
CA MET A 394 -0.92 23.17 24.51
C MET A 394 -1.02 22.08 23.44
N ILE A 395 -0.68 22.45 22.20
CA ILE A 395 -0.75 21.52 21.06
C ILE A 395 0.43 20.57 21.04
N SER A 396 0.15 19.27 20.89
CA SER A 396 1.18 18.21 20.85
C SER A 396 1.10 17.32 19.62
N ALA A 397 0.10 17.48 18.76
CA ALA A 397 -0.03 16.71 17.54
C ALA A 397 -0.75 17.51 16.45
N ALA A 398 -0.46 17.20 15.19
CA ALA A 398 -1.02 17.86 14.01
C ALA A 398 -1.18 16.83 12.89
N ALA A 399 -2.24 16.94 12.09
CA ALA A 399 -2.45 16.12 10.90
C ALA A 399 -3.25 16.86 9.82
N TYR A 400 -2.80 16.78 8.58
CA TYR A 400 -3.52 17.25 7.41
C TYR A 400 -4.39 16.14 6.80
N THR A 401 -5.54 16.53 6.24
CA THR A 401 -6.36 15.63 5.42
C THR A 401 -5.86 15.55 3.97
N ASN A 402 -6.28 14.51 3.23
CA ASN A 402 -5.97 14.35 1.81
C ASN A 402 -4.46 14.24 1.55
N ASN A 403 -3.76 13.42 2.34
CA ASN A 403 -2.30 13.23 2.33
C ASN A 403 -1.79 12.46 1.09
N PHE A 404 -2.24 12.85 -0.10
CA PHE A 404 -1.75 12.36 -1.39
C PHE A 404 -1.17 13.49 -2.23
N ALA A 405 -0.21 13.15 -3.08
CA ALA A 405 0.40 14.13 -3.98
C ALA A 405 -0.60 14.69 -5.01
N GLY A 406 -0.56 16.00 -5.21
CA GLY A 406 -1.48 16.69 -6.13
C GLY A 406 -2.85 17.00 -5.52
N SER A 407 -3.01 16.81 -4.21
CA SER A 407 -4.19 17.27 -3.48
C SER A 407 -4.45 18.76 -3.71
N THR A 408 -5.71 19.11 -3.98
CA THR A 408 -6.14 20.49 -4.25
C THR A 408 -6.75 21.17 -3.02
N ALA A 409 -7.00 20.41 -1.95
CA ALA A 409 -7.60 20.89 -0.72
C ALA A 409 -7.10 20.07 0.47
N THR A 410 -6.90 20.72 1.61
CA THR A 410 -6.53 20.05 2.85
C THR A 410 -7.05 20.83 4.06
N THR A 411 -7.30 20.13 5.15
CA THR A 411 -7.69 20.69 6.44
C THR A 411 -6.64 20.28 7.47
N LEU A 412 -6.13 21.25 8.24
CA LEU A 412 -5.23 20.98 9.36
C LEU A 412 -6.04 20.78 10.64
N PHE A 413 -5.86 19.63 11.26
CA PHE A 413 -6.34 19.33 12.59
C PHE A 413 -5.17 19.27 13.57
N VAL A 414 -5.41 19.72 14.81
CA VAL A 414 -4.43 19.67 15.90
C VAL A 414 -5.10 19.21 17.20
N ILE A 415 -4.32 18.61 18.09
CA ILE A 415 -4.80 18.14 19.38
C ILE A 415 -4.17 18.96 20.49
N ASP A 416 -5.02 19.53 21.34
CA ASP A 416 -4.63 20.12 22.61
C ASP A 416 -4.77 19.04 23.69
N HIS A 417 -3.64 18.56 24.19
CA HIS A 417 -3.62 17.48 25.19
C HIS A 417 -3.97 17.96 26.60
N ASN A 418 -4.03 19.28 26.84
CA ASN A 418 -4.41 19.81 28.15
C ASN A 418 -5.92 19.94 28.31
N THR A 419 -6.60 20.26 27.22
CA THR A 419 -8.06 20.43 27.18
C THR A 419 -8.79 19.22 26.60
N ASP A 420 -8.07 18.18 26.20
CA ASP A 420 -8.60 16.95 25.61
C ASP A 420 -9.53 17.22 24.42
N LYS A 421 -9.08 18.08 23.50
CA LYS A 421 -9.89 18.57 22.39
C LYS A 421 -9.17 18.49 21.06
N LEU A 422 -9.96 18.20 20.03
CA LEU A 422 -9.59 18.37 18.64
C LEU A 422 -9.93 19.80 18.20
N TYR A 423 -8.99 20.44 17.52
CA TYR A 423 -9.20 21.74 16.89
C TYR A 423 -8.86 21.66 15.40
N GLN A 424 -9.57 22.45 14.60
CA GLN A 424 -9.10 22.83 13.28
C GLN A 424 -8.23 24.08 13.39
N GLN A 425 -7.01 24.06 12.83
CA GLN A 425 -6.18 25.26 12.75
C GLN A 425 -6.50 26.01 11.46
N ASN A 426 -7.31 27.06 11.54
CA ASN A 426 -7.85 27.77 10.39
C ASN A 426 -7.99 29.29 10.62
N PRO A 427 -7.27 30.14 9.86
CA PRO A 427 -6.21 29.78 8.89
C PRO A 427 -4.94 29.22 9.58
N PRO A 428 -4.26 28.21 9.00
CA PRO A 428 -3.04 27.63 9.59
C PRO A 428 -1.96 28.66 9.93
N ASN A 429 -1.68 29.59 9.02
CA ASN A 429 -0.61 30.57 9.18
C ASN A 429 -0.95 31.67 10.21
N ASN A 430 -2.23 31.82 10.55
CA ASN A 430 -2.67 32.73 11.60
C ASN A 430 -2.61 32.09 12.99
N GLY A 431 -2.34 30.78 13.07
CA GLY A 431 -2.36 30.03 14.33
C GLY A 431 -3.74 29.89 14.97
N THR A 432 -4.80 30.34 14.30
CA THR A 432 -6.16 30.38 14.88
C THR A 432 -6.73 28.97 14.99
N LEU A 433 -7.15 28.60 16.20
CA LEU A 433 -7.76 27.34 16.55
C LEU A 433 -9.27 27.50 16.64
N VAL A 434 -9.99 26.67 15.89
CA VAL A 434 -11.44 26.55 15.93
C VAL A 434 -11.76 25.19 16.53
N GLU A 435 -12.44 25.17 17.66
CA GLU A 435 -12.78 23.93 18.35
C GLU A 435 -13.65 23.03 17.46
N THR A 436 -13.26 21.78 17.32
CA THR A 436 -14.07 20.73 16.67
C THR A 436 -14.89 19.98 17.71
N GLY A 437 -14.28 19.60 18.83
CA GLY A 437 -14.98 19.00 19.97
C GLY A 437 -14.05 18.22 20.89
N SER A 438 -14.64 17.69 21.97
CA SER A 438 -13.91 16.90 22.97
C SER A 438 -13.57 15.50 22.44
N LEU A 439 -12.37 15.02 22.80
CA LEU A 439 -11.91 13.67 22.52
C LEU A 439 -12.64 12.63 23.38
N GLY A 440 -13.18 13.01 24.54
CA GLY A 440 -13.83 12.09 25.48
C GLY A 440 -12.87 11.14 26.23
N ILE A 441 -11.57 11.38 26.13
CA ILE A 441 -10.49 10.69 26.85
C ILE A 441 -9.60 11.74 27.52
N ASN A 442 -8.97 11.39 28.64
CA ASN A 442 -8.03 12.27 29.34
C ASN A 442 -6.60 11.88 28.95
N ILE A 443 -5.98 12.71 28.11
CA ILE A 443 -4.66 12.46 27.55
C ILE A 443 -3.60 12.93 28.53
N THR A 444 -2.71 12.02 28.94
CA THR A 444 -1.53 12.40 29.74
C THR A 444 -0.39 12.91 28.87
N SER A 445 -0.28 12.37 27.66
CA SER A 445 0.59 12.85 26.58
C SER A 445 0.03 12.36 25.24
N ALA A 446 -0.05 13.23 24.23
CA ALA A 446 -0.36 12.81 22.87
C ALA A 446 0.96 12.56 22.15
N ASN A 447 1.10 11.39 21.55
CA ASN A 447 2.37 10.89 21.05
C ASN A 447 2.36 10.75 19.52
N GLY A 448 1.42 11.44 18.88
CA GLY A 448 1.26 11.58 17.44
C GLY A 448 -0.18 11.37 16.95
N PHE A 449 -0.52 12.05 15.88
CA PHE A 449 -1.83 12.08 15.26
C PHE A 449 -1.60 12.15 13.76
N ASP A 450 -2.29 11.33 12.99
CA ASP A 450 -2.15 11.31 11.53
C ASP A 450 -3.47 10.87 10.89
N ILE A 451 -3.69 11.28 9.64
CA ILE A 451 -4.88 10.97 8.87
C ILE A 451 -4.44 10.20 7.61
N GLY A 452 -4.93 8.97 7.50
CA GLY A 452 -4.67 8.13 6.33
C GLY A 452 -5.08 8.84 5.03
N SER A 453 -4.21 8.82 4.04
CA SER A 453 -4.40 9.45 2.74
C SER A 453 -5.58 8.87 1.95
N MET A 454 -5.71 7.54 1.92
CA MET A 454 -6.72 6.86 1.10
C MET A 454 -7.99 6.53 1.88
N SER A 455 -7.89 6.12 3.15
CA SER A 455 -9.07 5.89 4.00
C SER A 455 -9.65 7.16 4.59
N GLN A 456 -8.87 8.24 4.67
CA GLN A 456 -9.22 9.46 5.40
C GLN A 456 -9.52 9.20 6.87
N LYS A 457 -9.07 8.05 7.41
CA LYS A 457 -9.26 7.69 8.80
C LYS A 457 -8.20 8.37 9.65
N ALA A 458 -8.67 9.16 10.62
CA ALA A 458 -7.80 9.83 11.57
C ALA A 458 -7.44 8.88 12.72
N TYR A 459 -6.15 8.74 12.99
CA TYR A 459 -5.57 7.91 14.04
C TYR A 459 -4.82 8.77 15.03
N LEU A 460 -5.07 8.55 16.32
CA LEU A 460 -4.33 9.16 17.43
C LEU A 460 -3.64 8.07 18.22
N MET A 461 -2.35 8.24 18.49
CA MET A 461 -1.65 7.46 19.49
C MET A 461 -1.44 8.31 20.74
N ALA A 462 -2.05 7.90 21.85
CA ALA A 462 -2.05 8.68 23.09
C ALA A 462 -1.84 7.79 24.30
N SER A 463 -1.18 8.35 25.32
CA SER A 463 -1.13 7.76 26.64
C SER A 463 -2.32 8.25 27.47
N VAL A 464 -3.03 7.31 28.08
CA VAL A 464 -4.15 7.55 29.00
C VAL A 464 -3.85 6.78 30.29
N GLY A 465 -3.55 7.51 31.36
CA GLY A 465 -2.97 6.94 32.57
C GLY A 465 -1.59 6.35 32.27
N SER A 466 -1.40 5.05 32.54
CA SER A 466 -0.15 4.32 32.27
C SER A 466 -0.13 3.53 30.96
N SER A 467 -1.23 3.54 30.19
CA SER A 467 -1.37 2.75 28.97
C SER A 467 -1.25 3.63 27.74
N THR A 468 -0.54 3.15 26.72
CA THR A 468 -0.58 3.72 25.36
C THR A 468 -1.63 2.99 24.54
N LYS A 469 -2.47 3.72 23.81
CA LYS A 469 -3.48 3.15 22.93
C LYS A 469 -3.53 3.86 21.59
N ILE A 470 -4.04 3.15 20.60
CA ILE A 470 -4.42 3.70 19.30
C ILE A 470 -5.91 3.99 19.34
N TYR A 471 -6.28 5.19 18.90
CA TYR A 471 -7.66 5.64 18.78
C TYR A 471 -7.96 6.01 17.34
N SER A 472 -9.20 5.81 16.89
CA SER A 472 -9.74 6.52 15.74
C SER A 472 -10.42 7.79 16.20
N ILE A 473 -10.16 8.90 15.51
CA ILE A 473 -10.75 10.20 15.83
C ILE A 473 -11.83 10.55 14.79
N ASN A 474 -13.00 10.96 15.26
CA ASN A 474 -14.01 11.54 14.38
C ASN A 474 -13.67 13.02 14.14
N THR A 475 -13.22 13.37 12.94
CA THR A 475 -12.81 14.74 12.59
C THR A 475 -13.96 15.75 12.48
N THR A 476 -15.21 15.28 12.59
CA THR A 476 -16.41 16.15 12.61
C THR A 476 -16.82 16.50 14.04
N THR A 477 -16.66 15.56 14.98
CA THR A 477 -17.14 15.73 16.38
C THR A 477 -16.03 15.83 17.42
N GLY A 478 -14.79 15.49 17.04
CA GLY A 478 -13.65 15.33 17.96
C GLY A 478 -13.60 13.98 18.68
N ALA A 479 -14.67 13.19 18.70
CA ALA A 479 -14.75 12.01 19.57
C ALA A 479 -13.68 10.94 19.23
N ALA A 480 -12.97 10.46 20.26
CA ALA A 480 -12.02 9.36 20.16
C ALA A 480 -12.71 8.02 20.44
N THR A 481 -12.38 7.00 19.64
CA THR A 481 -12.81 5.61 19.86
C THR A 481 -11.58 4.71 19.94
N SER A 482 -11.46 3.94 21.01
CA SER A 482 -10.32 3.01 21.20
C SER A 482 -10.32 1.96 20.09
N VAL A 483 -9.17 1.79 19.44
CA VAL A 483 -8.95 0.74 18.43
C VAL A 483 -8.22 -0.44 19.08
N SER A 484 -7.09 -0.17 19.73
CA SER A 484 -6.22 -1.21 20.30
C SER A 484 -5.29 -0.66 21.37
N ASP A 485 -4.82 -1.54 22.26
CA ASP A 485 -3.71 -1.23 23.16
C ASP A 485 -2.37 -1.31 22.39
N TYR A 486 -1.39 -0.51 22.79
CA TYR A 486 -0.06 -0.51 22.20
C TYR A 486 1.00 -0.80 23.27
N PRO A 487 1.98 -1.70 23.00
CA PRO A 487 2.85 -2.22 24.04
C PRO A 487 3.92 -1.22 24.53
N ASN A 488 4.23 -0.19 23.75
CA ASN A 488 5.31 0.75 24.05
C ASN A 488 4.79 2.17 24.31
N ALA A 489 5.50 2.94 25.13
CA ALA A 489 5.35 4.39 25.12
C ALA A 489 6.08 4.97 23.90
N VAL A 490 5.49 6.01 23.31
CA VAL A 490 5.90 6.58 22.04
C VAL A 490 5.95 8.10 22.10
N LYS A 491 6.57 8.73 21.10
CA LYS A 491 6.72 10.19 21.00
C LYS A 491 6.26 10.76 19.66
N ALA A 492 6.21 9.93 18.63
CA ALA A 492 5.79 10.31 17.29
C ALA A 492 5.09 9.14 16.60
N PHE A 493 4.18 9.44 15.68
CA PHE A 493 3.36 8.46 14.98
C PHE A 493 2.92 8.98 13.60
N THR A 494 2.87 8.09 12.60
CA THR A 494 2.33 8.35 11.25
C THR A 494 1.81 7.05 10.62
N VAL A 495 0.92 7.13 9.64
CA VAL A 495 0.32 6.02 8.89
C VAL A 495 0.87 6.01 7.46
N GLY A 496 1.03 4.83 6.86
CA GLY A 496 1.45 4.70 5.46
C GLY A 496 0.48 5.36 4.48
N LEU A 497 1.01 6.00 3.43
CA LEU A 497 0.26 6.81 2.46
C LEU A 497 -0.77 6.05 1.60
N GLY A 498 -0.70 4.72 1.57
CA GLY A 498 -1.64 3.88 0.82
C GLY A 498 -2.94 3.59 1.55
N PHE A 499 -3.04 4.00 2.82
CA PHE A 499 -4.15 3.64 3.70
C PHE A 499 -4.95 4.82 4.15
#